data_AF-A0A4T0IJM6-F1
#
_entry.id   AF-A0A4T0IJM6-F1
#
_cell.length_a   1.000
_cell.length_b   1.000
_cell.length_c   1.000
_cell.angle_alpha   90.00
_cell.angle_beta   90.00
_cell.angle_gamma   90.00
#
_symmetry.space_group_name_H-M   'P 1'
#
loop_
_entity.id
_entity.type
_entity.pdbx_description
1 polymer ?
#
loop_
_entity_poly.entity_id
_entity_poly.type
_entity_poly.pdbx_seq_one_letter_code
_entity_poly.pdbx_strand_id
1 'polypeptide(L)'
;MQSSSYSQLDLGDLDRLSNQLTAFRRSLSGKLMYAEGFHGTLSALDTQQQRLSASLDMVRKTELLQSSLRLLDMAIDERDYDQASLYAQRALNIPHSIITSQFADTVVPSTHHPEPPLQRLDNSLDTLNEIFISHFNQASQSLDQAEISRFFKLFPKINRKQDGITAYSYFVVKLIQRKFKGGMDSLDSLRALLDSIASVLEDHQPVVHKYYGSEYMVTVLHSLLAELDDKANVIFLNWTRNLSTLENGELKHINTEISQLSGLASHWAAFKLFIMSNLNTDDSMKHLLSSSTTAHLLRQHINDTYIPLEMAYFKSTMKEALEANEIDEDALPYTSSILEDTFYIYKGLLDRLVGCGDVSVLKNAVDGIIRVFQQSFIEKMQMDFDNNIKPRTSKMIAQQSKVGGSTAGSRSKALKIAVCLNNLDICSEYNMRILSDLPKDSNLHRFYDPENIAPVKDQLLRLKEISDHVQTSLTSCLNTLFATTFKNPIKDCLKTSMDVTNYDKNADAQSKVFVTMFEREWSA
;
A
#
# COMPACT_ATOMS: atom_id res chain seq x y z
N MET A 1 -5.54 -74.39 70.57
CA MET A 1 -6.71 -74.21 71.46
C MET A 1 -6.32 -73.27 72.57
N GLN A 2 -6.75 -72.01 72.51
CA GLN A 2 -7.24 -71.27 73.67
C GLN A 2 -8.00 -70.06 73.14
N SER A 3 -9.28 -70.11 73.47
CA SER A 3 -10.40 -69.33 72.99
C SER A 3 -10.28 -67.86 73.35
N SER A 4 -10.58 -67.01 72.37
CA SER A 4 -10.85 -65.59 72.53
C SER A 4 -12.01 -65.38 73.51
N SER A 5 -11.67 -65.11 74.77
CA SER A 5 -12.63 -64.62 75.76
C SER A 5 -12.86 -63.14 75.49
N TYR A 6 -13.84 -62.85 74.64
CA TYR A 6 -14.49 -61.53 74.61
C TYR A 6 -15.02 -61.26 76.01
N SER A 7 -14.26 -60.50 76.79
CA SER A 7 -14.70 -59.90 78.04
C SER A 7 -15.95 -59.09 77.74
N GLN A 8 -17.09 -59.54 78.24
CA GLN A 8 -18.33 -58.77 78.30
C GLN A 8 -17.96 -57.37 78.81
N LEU A 9 -18.13 -56.34 77.97
CA LEU A 9 -18.16 -54.98 78.47
C LEU A 9 -19.28 -54.94 79.51
N ASP A 10 -18.89 -54.78 80.77
CA ASP A 10 -19.84 -54.61 81.85
C ASP A 10 -20.60 -53.30 81.60
N LEU A 11 -21.92 -53.27 81.86
CA LEU A 11 -22.74 -52.07 81.59
C LEU A 11 -22.14 -50.81 82.25
N GLY A 12 -21.47 -50.99 83.40
CA GLY A 12 -20.79 -49.92 84.13
C GLY A 12 -19.56 -49.33 83.42
N ASP A 13 -18.83 -50.12 82.62
CA ASP A 13 -17.68 -49.63 81.84
C ASP A 13 -18.14 -48.86 80.60
N LEU A 14 -19.25 -49.29 79.99
CA LEU A 14 -19.90 -48.55 78.90
C LEU A 14 -20.48 -47.21 79.40
N ASP A 15 -21.08 -47.19 80.59
CA ASP A 15 -21.56 -45.96 81.24
C ASP A 15 -20.42 -45.03 81.64
N ARG A 16 -19.30 -45.56 82.15
CA ARG A 16 -18.11 -44.75 82.43
C ARG A 16 -17.54 -44.11 81.17
N LEU A 17 -17.44 -44.86 80.08
CA LEU A 17 -16.91 -44.37 78.82
C LEU A 17 -17.87 -43.36 78.17
N SER A 18 -19.19 -43.59 78.24
CA SER A 18 -20.23 -42.63 77.84
C SER A 18 -20.16 -41.34 78.64
N ASN A 19 -19.97 -41.43 79.97
CA ASN A 19 -19.81 -40.27 80.84
C ASN A 19 -18.51 -39.50 80.57
N GLN A 20 -17.40 -40.19 80.30
CA GLN A 20 -16.14 -39.55 79.89
C GLN A 20 -16.27 -38.89 78.52
N LEU A 21 -16.95 -39.52 77.56
CA LEU A 21 -17.13 -39.02 76.21
C LEU A 21 -18.11 -37.83 76.16
N THR A 22 -19.15 -37.83 77.00
CA THR A 22 -20.04 -36.68 77.18
C THR A 22 -19.35 -35.53 77.91
N ALA A 23 -18.51 -35.80 78.90
CA ALA A 23 -17.67 -34.79 79.56
C ALA A 23 -16.65 -34.17 78.58
N PHE A 24 -16.00 -35.00 77.76
CA PHE A 24 -15.09 -34.55 76.70
C PHE A 24 -15.83 -33.72 75.64
N ARG A 25 -17.00 -34.16 75.18
CA ARG A 25 -17.84 -33.41 74.23
C ARG A 25 -18.28 -32.06 74.80
N ARG A 26 -18.66 -31.99 76.08
CA ARG A 26 -19.00 -30.71 76.74
C ARG A 26 -17.78 -29.79 76.85
N SER A 27 -16.61 -30.33 77.22
CA SER A 27 -15.36 -29.57 77.28
C SER A 27 -14.93 -29.05 75.90
N LEU A 28 -15.01 -29.89 74.87
CA LEU A 28 -14.70 -29.53 73.48
C LEU A 28 -15.70 -28.49 72.95
N SER A 29 -17.00 -28.67 73.20
CA SER A 29 -18.04 -27.70 72.82
C SER A 29 -17.85 -26.36 73.51
N GLY A 30 -17.49 -26.36 74.80
CA GLY A 30 -17.14 -25.12 75.52
C GLY A 30 -15.93 -24.43 74.90
N LYS A 31 -14.84 -25.18 74.63
CA LYS A 31 -13.64 -24.65 73.98
C LYS A 31 -13.90 -24.14 72.55
N LEU A 32 -14.75 -24.82 71.77
CA LEU A 32 -15.18 -24.38 70.43
C LEU A 32 -15.99 -23.09 70.51
N MET A 33 -16.91 -22.97 71.48
CA MET A 33 -17.67 -21.73 71.71
C MET A 33 -16.76 -20.56 72.10
N TYR A 34 -15.73 -20.80 72.92
CA TYR A 34 -14.70 -19.79 73.21
C TYR A 34 -13.86 -19.44 71.98
N ALA A 35 -13.52 -20.41 71.13
CA ALA A 35 -12.78 -20.18 69.89
C ALA A 35 -13.60 -19.39 68.86
N GLU A 36 -14.91 -19.66 68.74
CA GLU A 36 -15.83 -18.89 67.90
C GLU A 36 -16.00 -17.46 68.40
N GLY A 37 -16.14 -17.25 69.71
CA GLY A 37 -16.18 -15.91 70.31
C GLY A 37 -14.86 -15.14 70.17
N PHE A 38 -13.73 -15.85 70.26
CA PHE A 38 -12.41 -15.28 70.01
C PHE A 38 -12.23 -14.92 68.53
N HIS A 39 -12.67 -15.77 67.60
CA HIS A 39 -12.62 -15.46 66.17
C HIS A 39 -13.54 -14.29 65.79
N GLY A 40 -14.74 -14.20 66.38
CA GLY A 40 -15.65 -13.07 66.18
C GLY A 40 -15.09 -11.74 66.69
N THR A 41 -14.43 -11.76 67.85
CA THR A 41 -13.75 -10.56 68.39
C THR A 41 -12.50 -10.20 67.59
N LEU A 42 -11.71 -11.18 67.15
CA LEU A 42 -10.56 -10.96 66.27
C LEU A 42 -10.99 -10.38 64.92
N SER A 43 -12.03 -10.94 64.29
CA SER A 43 -12.58 -10.44 63.02
C SER A 43 -13.15 -9.02 63.16
N ALA A 44 -13.81 -8.71 64.29
CA ALA A 44 -14.27 -7.35 64.58
C ALA A 44 -13.10 -6.38 64.76
N LEU A 45 -12.03 -6.79 65.43
CA LEU A 45 -10.80 -6.00 65.59
C LEU A 45 -10.09 -5.79 64.25
N ASP A 46 -9.98 -6.82 63.42
CA ASP A 46 -9.41 -6.74 62.07
C ASP A 46 -10.22 -5.75 61.22
N THR A 47 -11.54 -5.80 61.30
CA THR A 47 -12.43 -4.85 60.61
C THR A 47 -12.20 -3.41 61.10
N GLN A 48 -12.02 -3.21 62.41
CA GLN A 48 -11.70 -1.90 62.98
C GLN A 48 -10.32 -1.42 62.54
N GLN A 49 -9.32 -2.29 62.51
CA GLN A 49 -7.97 -1.99 62.05
C GLN A 49 -7.96 -1.62 60.57
N GLN A 50 -8.69 -2.35 59.72
CA GLN A 50 -8.85 -2.02 58.31
C GLN A 50 -9.52 -0.66 58.11
N ARG A 51 -10.60 -0.36 58.85
CA ARG A 51 -11.28 0.95 58.79
C ARG A 51 -10.34 2.08 59.23
N LEU A 52 -9.62 1.91 60.33
CA LEU A 52 -8.67 2.90 60.83
C LEU A 52 -7.52 3.13 59.82
N SER A 53 -7.00 2.05 59.23
CA SER A 53 -5.99 2.14 58.18
C SER A 53 -6.51 2.89 56.96
N ALA A 54 -7.75 2.62 56.53
CA ALA A 54 -8.37 3.31 55.40
C ALA A 54 -8.62 4.81 55.70
N SER A 55 -9.10 5.14 56.90
CA SER A 55 -9.30 6.54 57.31
C SER A 55 -7.98 7.31 57.41
N LEU A 56 -6.93 6.67 57.93
CA LEU A 56 -5.60 7.27 58.02
C LEU A 56 -4.99 7.48 56.62
N ASP A 57 -5.15 6.51 55.71
CA ASP A 57 -4.74 6.67 54.31
C ASP A 57 -5.50 7.81 53.63
N MET A 58 -6.81 7.93 53.87
CA MET A 58 -7.62 9.04 53.37
C MET A 58 -7.10 10.40 53.85
N VAL A 59 -6.84 10.55 55.15
CA VAL A 59 -6.31 11.80 55.74
C VAL A 59 -4.92 12.13 55.18
N ARG A 60 -4.04 11.14 55.05
CA ARG A 60 -2.70 11.37 54.46
C ARG A 60 -2.81 11.83 53.01
N LYS A 61 -3.72 11.25 52.22
CA LYS A 61 -3.94 11.63 50.83
C LYS A 61 -4.63 12.99 50.69
N THR A 62 -5.50 13.40 51.60
CA THR A 62 -6.06 14.76 51.59
C THR A 62 -5.05 15.81 52.04
N GLU A 63 -4.20 15.51 53.02
CA GLU A 63 -3.04 16.36 53.37
C GLU A 63 -2.07 16.49 52.19
N LEU A 64 -1.84 15.37 51.50
CA LEU A 64 -1.06 15.34 50.26
C LEU A 64 -1.65 16.28 49.20
N LEU A 65 -2.97 16.18 48.98
CA LEU A 65 -3.71 17.00 48.02
C LEU A 65 -3.62 18.48 48.37
N GLN A 66 -3.84 18.83 49.64
CA GLN A 66 -3.78 20.21 50.11
C GLN A 66 -2.37 20.80 49.94
N SER A 67 -1.35 20.05 50.34
CA SER A 67 0.04 20.47 50.17
C SER A 67 0.45 20.59 48.71
N SER A 68 0.00 19.66 47.84
CA SER A 68 0.28 19.74 46.40
C SER A 68 -0.41 20.92 45.72
N LEU A 69 -1.66 21.22 46.06
CA LEU A 69 -2.38 22.38 45.50
C LEU A 69 -1.76 23.70 45.95
N ARG A 70 -1.38 23.81 47.23
CA ARG A 70 -0.70 25.02 47.71
C ARG A 70 0.66 25.22 47.05
N LEU A 71 1.46 24.16 46.92
CA LEU A 71 2.77 24.24 46.26
C LEU A 71 2.65 24.46 44.75
N LEU A 72 1.58 23.96 44.12
CA LEU A 72 1.26 24.23 42.73
C LEU A 72 1.04 25.72 42.49
N ASP A 73 0.17 26.37 43.27
CA ASP A 73 -0.11 27.80 43.14
C ASP A 73 1.16 28.64 43.34
N MET A 74 1.94 28.32 44.37
CA MET A 74 3.22 29.00 44.62
C MET A 74 4.20 28.85 43.45
N ALA A 75 4.33 27.65 42.88
CA ALA A 75 5.21 27.40 41.75
C ALA A 75 4.74 28.12 40.46
N ILE A 76 3.42 28.24 40.27
CA ILE A 76 2.83 29.03 39.18
C ILE A 76 3.19 30.51 39.34
N ASP A 77 3.03 31.07 40.54
CA ASP A 77 3.36 32.47 40.85
C ASP A 77 4.85 32.77 40.67
N GLU A 78 5.72 31.85 41.09
CA GLU A 78 7.18 31.93 40.91
C GLU A 78 7.65 31.67 39.48
N ARG A 79 6.74 31.25 38.58
CA ARG A 79 7.01 30.85 37.19
C ARG A 79 7.95 29.64 37.06
N ASP A 80 8.04 28.80 38.09
CA ASP A 80 8.73 27.51 38.04
C ASP A 80 7.78 26.43 37.51
N TYR A 81 7.61 26.42 36.19
CA TYR A 81 6.70 25.52 35.49
C TYR A 81 7.09 24.04 35.60
N ASP A 82 8.37 23.74 35.81
CA ASP A 82 8.83 22.36 35.98
C ASP A 82 8.38 21.79 37.33
N GLN A 83 8.53 22.57 38.41
CA GLN A 83 8.03 22.19 39.73
C GLN A 83 6.50 22.20 39.77
N ALA A 84 5.86 23.21 39.17
CA ALA A 84 4.40 23.26 39.05
C ALA A 84 3.85 21.99 38.40
N SER A 85 4.47 21.51 37.31
CA SER A 85 4.08 20.25 36.65
C SER A 85 4.23 19.02 37.54
N LEU A 86 5.24 18.97 38.40
CA LEU A 86 5.44 17.86 39.35
C LEU A 86 4.38 17.88 40.47
N TYR A 87 4.05 19.06 40.99
CA TYR A 87 3.00 19.21 42.00
C TYR A 87 1.61 18.91 41.41
N ALA A 88 1.33 19.35 40.19
CA ALA A 88 0.13 18.99 39.44
C ALA A 88 0.03 17.47 39.23
N GLN A 89 1.12 16.82 38.80
CA GLN A 89 1.15 15.35 38.64
C GLN A 89 0.90 14.62 39.96
N ARG A 90 1.46 15.12 41.08
CA ARG A 90 1.22 14.58 42.41
C ARG A 90 -0.26 14.67 42.79
N ALA A 91 -0.91 15.80 42.50
CA ALA A 91 -2.33 15.99 42.75
C ALA A 91 -3.21 15.07 41.88
N LEU A 92 -2.86 14.92 40.59
CA LEU A 92 -3.57 14.05 39.63
C LEU A 92 -3.48 12.56 39.98
N ASN A 93 -2.39 12.11 40.62
CA ASN A 93 -2.21 10.73 41.05
C ASN A 93 -3.06 10.35 42.29
N ILE A 94 -3.75 11.33 42.91
CA ILE A 94 -4.62 11.07 44.05
C ILE A 94 -5.94 10.47 43.53
N PRO A 95 -6.44 9.37 44.11
CA PRO A 95 -7.69 8.75 43.67
C PRO A 95 -8.86 9.74 43.63
N HIS A 96 -9.64 9.70 42.54
CA HIS A 96 -10.77 10.61 42.34
C HIS A 96 -11.85 10.51 43.45
N SER A 97 -11.98 9.33 44.08
CA SER A 97 -12.87 9.11 45.24
C SER A 97 -12.47 9.91 46.48
N ILE A 98 -11.21 10.33 46.59
CA ILE A 98 -10.70 11.13 47.70
C ILE A 98 -10.80 12.62 47.37
N ILE A 99 -10.49 13.00 46.12
CA ILE A 99 -10.57 14.39 45.65
C ILE A 99 -12.01 14.93 45.77
N THR A 100 -13.01 14.09 45.46
CA THR A 100 -14.44 14.43 45.51
C THR A 100 -15.11 14.11 46.85
N SER A 101 -14.32 13.76 47.88
CA SER A 101 -14.88 13.40 49.18
C SER A 101 -15.33 14.64 49.96
N GLN A 102 -16.41 14.50 50.74
CA GLN A 102 -16.92 15.56 51.63
C GLN A 102 -15.86 16.05 52.63
N PHE A 103 -14.92 15.18 53.01
CA PHE A 103 -13.80 15.53 53.88
C PHE A 103 -12.78 16.44 53.15
N ALA A 104 -12.47 16.16 51.89
CA ALA A 104 -11.61 17.03 51.09
C ALA A 104 -12.27 18.40 50.85
N ASP A 105 -13.56 18.43 50.52
CA ASP A 105 -14.33 19.67 50.30
C ASP A 105 -14.41 20.58 51.54
N THR A 106 -14.21 20.03 52.73
CA THR A 106 -14.25 20.81 53.99
C THR A 106 -12.87 21.23 54.48
N VAL A 107 -11.84 20.39 54.27
CA VAL A 107 -10.51 20.61 54.85
C VAL A 107 -9.54 21.33 53.91
N VAL A 108 -9.70 21.14 52.60
CA VAL A 108 -8.74 21.63 51.61
C VAL A 108 -9.00 23.08 51.17
N PRO A 109 -10.27 23.56 51.00
CA PRO A 109 -10.52 24.97 50.70
C PRO A 109 -9.91 25.91 51.74
N SER A 110 -9.44 27.06 51.28
CA SER A 110 -8.76 28.06 52.11
C SER A 110 -9.38 29.42 51.92
N THR A 111 -9.10 30.37 52.83
CA THR A 111 -9.64 31.74 52.75
C THR A 111 -9.32 32.44 51.43
N HIS A 112 -8.18 32.09 50.80
CA HIS A 112 -7.76 32.64 49.51
C HIS A 112 -8.28 31.85 48.30
N HIS A 113 -8.71 30.60 48.49
CA HIS A 113 -9.21 29.72 47.44
C HIS A 113 -10.41 28.93 47.99
N PRO A 114 -11.62 29.50 47.91
CA PRO A 114 -12.83 28.93 48.54
C PRO A 114 -13.45 27.78 47.74
N GLU A 115 -12.96 27.56 46.51
CA GLU A 115 -13.49 26.55 45.60
C GLU A 115 -13.10 25.12 46.01
N PRO A 116 -13.93 24.11 45.65
CA PRO A 116 -13.64 22.71 45.93
C PRO A 116 -12.31 22.24 45.32
N PRO A 117 -11.65 21.21 45.89
CA PRO A 117 -10.32 20.78 45.48
C PRO A 117 -10.23 20.34 44.02
N LEU A 118 -11.28 19.69 43.50
CA LEU A 118 -11.36 19.29 42.11
C LEU A 118 -11.39 20.51 41.18
N GLN A 119 -12.27 21.48 41.47
CA GLN A 119 -12.40 22.69 40.68
C GLN A 119 -11.12 23.52 40.73
N ARG A 120 -10.48 23.64 41.90
CA ARG A 120 -9.19 24.32 42.04
C ARG A 120 -8.11 23.66 41.20
N LEU A 121 -8.03 22.33 41.24
CA LEU A 121 -7.06 21.58 40.46
C LEU A 121 -7.30 21.80 38.96
N ASP A 122 -8.55 21.69 38.50
CA ASP A 122 -8.89 21.90 37.09
C ASP A 122 -8.55 23.33 36.62
N ASN A 123 -8.93 24.35 37.38
CA ASN A 123 -8.58 25.75 37.09
C ASN A 123 -7.06 25.98 36.99
N SER A 124 -6.31 25.37 37.92
CA SER A 124 -4.84 25.47 37.94
C SER A 124 -4.21 24.75 36.74
N LEU A 125 -4.76 23.59 36.35
CA LEU A 125 -4.32 22.84 35.17
C LEU A 125 -4.64 23.59 33.88
N ASP A 126 -5.81 24.21 33.76
CA ASP A 126 -6.18 25.04 32.61
C ASP A 126 -5.26 26.26 32.49
N THR A 127 -4.99 26.94 33.61
CA THR A 127 -4.04 28.06 33.66
C THR A 127 -2.63 27.63 33.21
N LEU A 128 -2.13 26.50 33.72
CA LEU A 128 -0.85 25.94 33.29
C LEU A 128 -0.84 25.58 31.81
N ASN A 129 -1.93 25.01 31.31
CA ASN A 129 -2.05 24.61 29.90
C ASN A 129 -1.99 25.83 28.97
N GLU A 130 -2.71 26.91 29.29
CA GLU A 130 -2.66 28.16 28.53
C GLU A 130 -1.26 28.78 28.52
N ILE A 131 -0.59 28.79 29.69
CA ILE A 131 0.79 29.25 29.83
C ILE A 131 1.73 28.39 28.97
N PHE A 132 1.60 27.06 29.02
CA PHE A 132 2.45 26.14 28.24
C PHE A 132 2.24 26.34 26.74
N ILE A 133 0.99 26.49 26.27
CA ILE A 133 0.70 26.76 24.86
C ILE A 133 1.32 28.09 24.43
N SER A 134 1.20 29.14 25.24
CA SER A 134 1.76 30.46 24.95
C SER A 134 3.28 30.41 24.82
N HIS A 135 3.98 29.86 25.82
CA HIS A 135 5.45 29.73 25.78
C HIS A 135 5.93 28.78 24.69
N PHE A 136 5.23 27.67 24.45
CA PHE A 136 5.55 26.74 23.37
C PHE A 136 5.44 27.42 22.01
N ASN A 137 4.38 28.22 21.77
CA ASN A 137 4.22 28.98 20.54
C ASN A 137 5.28 30.06 20.38
N GLN A 138 5.68 30.72 21.46
CA GLN A 138 6.77 31.69 21.44
C GLN A 138 8.12 31.02 21.10
N ALA A 139 8.43 29.88 21.72
CA ALA A 139 9.63 29.10 21.45
C ALA A 139 9.65 28.55 20.01
N SER A 140 8.50 28.14 19.49
CA SER A 140 8.30 27.74 18.09
C SER A 140 8.60 28.87 17.09
N GLN A 141 8.28 30.12 17.45
CA GLN A 141 8.62 31.29 16.63
C GLN A 141 10.11 31.61 16.64
N SER A 142 10.76 31.55 17.80
CA SER A 142 12.21 31.80 17.96
C SER A 142 13.10 30.60 17.57
N LEU A 143 12.51 29.45 17.25
CA LEU A 143 13.20 28.18 16.96
C LEU A 143 14.09 27.70 18.11
N ASP A 144 13.69 27.99 19.35
CA ASP A 144 14.38 27.50 20.52
C ASP A 144 14.04 26.01 20.77
N GLN A 145 14.90 25.14 20.27
CA GLN A 145 14.73 23.69 20.39
C GLN A 145 14.71 23.21 21.86
N ALA A 146 15.41 23.90 22.76
CA ALA A 146 15.48 23.52 24.15
C ALA A 146 14.15 23.79 24.85
N GLU A 147 13.58 24.98 24.66
CA GLU A 147 12.29 25.36 25.25
C GLU A 147 11.11 24.60 24.62
N ILE A 148 11.11 24.39 23.30
CA ILE A 148 10.12 23.53 22.62
C ILE A 148 10.14 22.13 23.24
N SER A 149 11.33 21.54 23.38
CA SER A 149 11.49 20.19 23.97
C SER A 149 11.13 20.14 25.44
N ARG A 150 11.35 21.24 26.19
CA ARG A 150 11.00 21.36 27.61
C ARG A 150 9.48 21.35 27.77
N PHE A 151 8.78 22.31 27.18
CA PHE A 151 7.32 22.42 27.30
C PHE A 151 6.58 21.21 26.71
N PHE A 152 7.08 20.63 25.61
CA PHE A 152 6.53 19.38 25.06
C PHE A 152 6.53 18.23 26.09
N LYS A 153 7.53 18.16 26.97
CA LYS A 153 7.58 17.14 28.03
C LYS A 153 6.69 17.45 29.23
N LEU A 154 6.21 18.69 29.37
CA LEU A 154 5.39 19.11 30.50
C LEU A 154 3.90 18.82 30.29
N PHE A 155 3.37 18.95 29.07
CA PHE A 155 1.95 18.65 28.78
C PHE A 155 1.49 17.26 29.24
N PRO A 156 2.25 16.16 29.03
CA PRO A 156 1.83 14.85 29.53
C PRO A 156 1.79 14.76 31.06
N LYS A 157 2.62 15.53 31.78
CA LYS A 157 2.66 15.51 33.25
C LYS A 157 1.40 16.10 33.88
N ILE A 158 0.76 17.05 33.20
CA ILE A 158 -0.49 17.69 33.61
C ILE A 158 -1.74 17.02 32.99
N ASN A 159 -1.57 15.84 32.37
CA ASN A 159 -2.62 15.12 31.65
C ASN A 159 -3.30 15.90 30.50
N ARG A 160 -2.59 16.87 29.90
CA ARG A 160 -3.04 17.67 28.73
C ARG A 160 -2.31 17.23 27.46
N LYS A 161 -2.25 15.92 27.23
CA LYS A 161 -1.57 15.33 26.05
C LYS A 161 -2.16 15.83 24.73
N GLN A 162 -3.48 15.97 24.64
CA GLN A 162 -4.14 16.37 23.39
C GLN A 162 -3.79 17.80 22.97
N ASP A 163 -3.75 18.73 23.92
CA ASP A 163 -3.42 20.13 23.63
C ASP A 163 -1.94 20.25 23.25
N GLY A 164 -1.07 19.55 23.97
CA GLY A 164 0.36 19.51 23.68
C GLY A 164 0.68 18.92 22.30
N ILE A 165 0.05 17.81 21.91
CA ILE A 165 0.27 17.23 20.58
C ILE A 165 -0.29 18.13 19.49
N THR A 166 -1.42 18.81 19.72
CA THR A 166 -2.02 19.73 18.75
C THR A 166 -1.10 20.93 18.50
N ALA A 167 -0.57 21.54 19.56
CA ALA A 167 0.41 22.62 19.45
C ALA A 167 1.70 22.14 18.75
N TYR A 168 2.15 20.94 19.06
CA TYR A 168 3.31 20.33 18.43
C TYR A 168 3.08 20.06 16.93
N SER A 169 1.94 19.49 16.54
CA SER A 169 1.57 19.27 15.13
C SER A 169 1.64 20.57 14.32
N TYR A 170 1.14 21.67 14.88
CA TYR A 170 1.22 22.98 14.24
C TYR A 170 2.67 23.48 14.08
N PHE A 171 3.52 23.25 15.08
CA PHE A 171 4.96 23.53 14.97
C PHE A 171 5.62 22.69 13.87
N VAL A 172 5.33 21.39 13.79
CA VAL A 172 5.92 20.50 12.79
C VAL A 172 5.48 20.90 11.37
N VAL A 173 4.20 21.25 11.17
CA VAL A 173 3.71 21.80 9.90
C VAL A 173 4.48 23.08 9.52
N LYS A 174 4.65 24.03 10.46
CA LYS A 174 5.44 25.23 10.22
C LYS A 174 6.91 24.95 9.87
N LEU A 175 7.50 23.91 10.47
CA LEU A 175 8.85 23.49 10.17
C LEU A 175 8.96 23.02 8.71
N ILE A 176 7.99 22.24 8.24
CA ILE A 176 7.91 21.79 6.85
C ILE A 176 7.67 22.97 5.91
N GLN A 177 6.73 23.86 6.21
CA GLN A 177 6.49 25.07 5.42
C GLN A 177 7.75 25.93 5.24
N ARG A 178 8.61 26.02 6.26
CA ARG A 178 9.90 26.73 6.20
C ARG A 178 10.98 25.95 5.44
N LYS A 179 11.02 24.62 5.59
CA LYS A 179 11.98 23.74 4.89
C LYS A 179 11.64 23.61 3.40
N PHE A 180 10.36 23.68 3.06
CA PHE A 180 9.86 23.53 1.71
C PHE A 180 10.26 24.73 0.85
N LYS A 181 11.08 24.48 -0.17
CA LYS A 181 11.54 25.47 -1.16
C LYS A 181 11.03 25.19 -2.58
N GLY A 182 10.13 24.22 -2.75
CA GLY A 182 9.61 23.84 -4.05
C GLY A 182 8.69 24.91 -4.64
N GLY A 183 8.75 25.09 -5.97
CA GLY A 183 7.80 25.95 -6.69
C GLY A 183 6.42 25.30 -6.75
N MET A 184 5.35 26.11 -6.82
CA MET A 184 3.96 25.60 -6.84
C MET A 184 3.49 25.12 -8.23
N ASP A 185 4.40 25.02 -9.20
CA ASP A 185 4.06 24.75 -10.61
C ASP A 185 4.49 23.36 -11.10
N SER A 186 5.24 22.60 -10.29
CA SER A 186 5.80 21.29 -10.68
C SER A 186 5.40 20.18 -9.71
N LEU A 187 5.08 19.00 -10.28
CA LEU A 187 4.85 17.77 -9.51
C LEU A 187 6.09 17.31 -8.74
N ASP A 188 7.30 17.68 -9.20
CA ASP A 188 8.55 17.39 -8.48
C ASP A 188 8.60 18.09 -7.12
N SER A 189 7.96 19.25 -6.99
CA SER A 189 7.83 19.94 -5.71
C SER A 189 6.96 19.15 -4.74
N LEU A 190 5.87 18.54 -5.21
CA LEU A 190 5.02 17.71 -4.36
C LEU A 190 5.76 16.46 -3.87
N ARG A 191 6.58 15.87 -4.75
CA ARG A 191 7.50 14.79 -4.36
C ARG A 191 8.48 15.24 -3.26
N ALA A 192 9.13 16.39 -3.43
CA ALA A 192 10.05 16.92 -2.42
C ALA A 192 9.35 17.22 -1.08
N LEU A 193 8.07 17.59 -1.11
CA LEU A 193 7.25 17.77 0.08
C LEU A 193 7.00 16.44 0.80
N LEU A 194 6.69 15.36 0.07
CA LEU A 194 6.56 14.01 0.63
C LEU A 194 7.85 13.55 1.32
N ASP A 195 9.00 13.75 0.67
CA ASP A 195 10.30 13.41 1.25
C ASP A 195 10.58 14.23 2.52
N SER A 196 10.24 15.51 2.53
CA SER A 196 10.36 16.36 3.73
C SER A 196 9.43 15.91 4.86
N ILE A 197 8.21 15.47 4.55
CA ILE A 197 7.27 14.93 5.54
C ILE A 197 7.81 13.62 6.12
N ALA A 198 8.27 12.70 5.27
CA ALA A 198 8.82 11.42 5.69
C ALA A 198 10.03 11.59 6.63
N SER A 199 10.97 12.47 6.28
CA SER A 199 12.14 12.79 7.11
C SER A 199 11.75 13.37 8.47
N VAL A 200 10.78 14.30 8.49
CA VAL A 200 10.31 14.90 9.74
C VAL A 200 9.56 13.88 10.60
N LEU A 201 8.81 12.96 10.00
CA LEU A 201 8.17 11.88 10.74
C LEU A 201 9.20 10.96 11.38
N GLU A 202 10.26 10.59 10.66
CA GLU A 202 11.35 9.74 11.16
C GLU A 202 12.08 10.37 12.36
N ASP A 203 12.38 11.68 12.28
CA ASP A 203 13.07 12.41 13.35
C ASP A 203 12.19 12.58 14.61
N HIS A 204 10.89 12.84 14.42
CA HIS A 204 10.00 13.26 15.51
C HIS A 204 9.15 12.11 16.10
N GLN A 205 8.99 10.97 15.39
CA GLN A 205 8.27 9.80 15.88
C GLN A 205 8.82 9.28 17.23
N PRO A 206 10.14 9.07 17.44
CA PRO A 206 10.65 8.54 18.70
C PRO A 206 10.34 9.45 19.89
N VAL A 207 10.30 10.77 19.65
CA VAL A 207 10.03 11.77 20.68
C VAL A 207 8.56 11.75 21.10
N VAL A 208 7.64 11.69 20.12
CA VAL A 208 6.20 11.57 20.39
C VAL A 208 5.90 10.25 21.10
N HIS A 209 6.45 9.14 20.59
CA HIS A 209 6.25 7.82 21.18
C HIS A 209 6.73 7.74 22.64
N LYS A 210 7.88 8.36 22.95
CA LYS A 210 8.46 8.33 24.31
C LYS A 210 7.63 9.08 25.35
N TYR A 211 7.03 10.22 24.99
CA TYR A 211 6.38 11.11 25.97
C TYR A 211 4.85 11.08 25.94
N TYR A 212 4.24 10.83 24.78
CA TYR A 212 2.79 10.88 24.61
C TYR A 212 2.19 9.48 24.47
N GLY A 213 2.82 8.63 23.67
CA GLY A 213 2.35 7.29 23.30
C GLY A 213 2.36 7.08 21.79
N SER A 214 2.18 5.85 21.32
CA SER A 214 2.10 5.54 19.89
C SER A 214 0.84 6.12 19.22
N GLU A 215 -0.26 6.20 19.97
CA GLU A 215 -1.56 6.62 19.44
C GLU A 215 -1.58 8.09 18.97
N TYR A 216 -0.75 8.95 19.57
CA TYR A 216 -0.74 10.39 19.30
C TYR A 216 0.00 10.76 18.00
N MET A 217 0.76 9.83 17.43
CA MET A 217 1.46 10.08 16.16
C MET A 217 0.49 10.24 14.98
N VAL A 218 -0.68 9.62 15.07
CA VAL A 218 -1.75 9.74 14.07
C VAL A 218 -2.25 11.18 13.97
N THR A 219 -2.34 11.91 15.09
CA THR A 219 -2.75 13.32 15.10
C THR A 219 -1.73 14.20 14.39
N VAL A 220 -0.44 13.94 14.58
CA VAL A 220 0.63 14.66 13.87
C VAL A 220 0.56 14.37 12.37
N LEU A 221 0.44 13.09 12.01
CA LEU A 221 0.31 12.67 10.61
C LEU A 221 -0.90 13.32 9.93
N HIS A 222 -2.06 13.37 10.60
CA HIS A 222 -3.26 14.04 10.07
C HIS A 222 -2.99 15.51 9.73
N SER A 223 -2.35 16.27 10.62
CA SER A 223 -1.98 17.67 10.35
C SER A 223 -0.99 17.82 9.21
N LEU A 224 -0.04 16.88 9.07
CA LEU A 224 0.93 16.88 7.98
C LEU A 224 0.30 16.55 6.62
N LEU A 225 -0.62 15.59 6.60
CA LEU A 225 -1.39 15.24 5.41
C LEU A 225 -2.31 16.38 4.98
N ALA A 226 -2.88 17.14 5.92
CA ALA A 226 -3.67 18.33 5.59
C ALA A 226 -2.82 19.40 4.88
N GLU A 227 -1.59 19.66 5.35
CA GLU A 227 -0.67 20.58 4.66
C GLU A 227 -0.29 20.06 3.27
N LEU A 228 -0.03 18.75 3.15
CA LEU A 228 0.25 18.11 1.86
C LEU A 228 -0.93 18.29 0.90
N ASP A 229 -2.16 18.04 1.36
CA ASP A 229 -3.39 18.16 0.59
C ASP A 229 -3.61 19.60 0.09
N ASP A 230 -3.36 20.61 0.93
CA ASP A 230 -3.45 22.01 0.54
C ASP A 230 -2.46 22.36 -0.57
N LYS A 231 -1.21 21.88 -0.48
CA LYS A 231 -0.20 22.10 -1.54
C LYS A 231 -0.51 21.29 -2.79
N ALA A 232 -0.95 20.05 -2.65
CA ALA A 232 -1.28 19.18 -3.76
C ALA A 232 -2.38 19.80 -4.63
N ASN A 233 -3.44 20.33 -4.01
CA ASN A 233 -4.53 21.01 -4.74
C ASN A 233 -4.01 22.15 -5.64
N VAL A 234 -3.14 23.01 -5.10
CA VAL A 234 -2.58 24.14 -5.86
C VAL A 234 -1.67 23.64 -6.98
N ILE A 235 -0.78 22.69 -6.68
CA ILE A 235 0.19 22.15 -7.64
C ILE A 235 -0.53 21.42 -8.79
N PHE A 236 -1.49 20.55 -8.50
CA PHE A 236 -2.25 19.83 -9.54
C PHE A 236 -3.08 20.78 -10.40
N LEU A 237 -3.64 21.85 -9.83
CA LEU A 237 -4.37 22.85 -10.59
C LEU A 237 -3.47 23.60 -11.56
N ASN A 238 -2.28 24.04 -11.10
CA ASN A 238 -1.29 24.70 -11.94
C ASN A 238 -0.74 23.76 -13.02
N TRP A 239 -0.42 22.52 -12.65
CA TRP A 239 0.05 21.49 -13.56
C TRP A 239 -0.97 21.18 -14.66
N THR A 240 -2.24 20.97 -14.30
CA THR A 240 -3.33 20.71 -15.27
C THR A 240 -3.50 21.86 -16.25
N ARG A 241 -3.39 23.10 -15.76
CA ARG A 241 -3.43 24.29 -16.62
C ARG A 241 -2.26 24.29 -17.62
N ASN A 242 -1.05 23.98 -17.17
CA ASN A 242 0.12 23.89 -18.05
C ASN A 242 -0.03 22.76 -19.08
N LEU A 243 -0.60 21.62 -18.69
CA LEU A 243 -0.88 20.50 -19.59
C LEU A 243 -1.85 20.87 -20.71
N SER A 244 -2.92 21.61 -20.41
CA SER A 244 -3.89 22.06 -21.43
C SER A 244 -3.27 23.00 -22.48
N THR A 245 -2.20 23.73 -22.13
CA THR A 245 -1.47 24.56 -23.09
C THR A 245 -0.55 23.76 -24.02
N LEU A 246 -0.30 22.48 -23.69
CA LEU A 246 0.62 21.58 -24.38
C LEU A 246 -0.09 20.59 -25.33
N GLU A 247 -1.40 20.71 -25.56
CA GLU A 247 -2.17 19.82 -26.47
C GLU A 247 -1.70 19.82 -27.93
N ASN A 248 -0.70 20.64 -28.30
CA ASN A 248 -0.01 20.64 -29.60
C ASN A 248 1.49 20.26 -29.54
N GLY A 249 1.97 19.72 -28.41
CA GLY A 249 3.40 19.51 -28.13
C GLY A 249 4.02 18.24 -28.72
N GLU A 250 5.34 18.27 -28.89
CA GLU A 250 6.16 17.13 -29.32
C GLU A 250 6.11 15.95 -28.34
N LEU A 251 6.24 14.72 -28.85
CA LEU A 251 6.21 13.45 -28.09
C LEU A 251 7.10 13.45 -26.82
N LYS A 252 8.20 14.21 -26.85
CA LYS A 252 9.15 14.37 -25.74
C LYS A 252 8.55 15.10 -24.54
N HIS A 253 7.71 16.10 -24.76
CA HIS A 253 7.05 16.83 -23.68
C HIS A 253 6.04 15.94 -22.98
N ILE A 254 5.23 15.20 -23.75
CA ILE A 254 4.26 14.22 -23.22
C ILE A 254 4.96 13.18 -22.33
N ASN A 255 6.09 12.61 -22.79
CA ASN A 255 6.85 11.65 -21.99
C ASN A 255 7.40 12.26 -20.68
N THR A 256 7.76 13.54 -20.68
CA THR A 256 8.27 14.22 -19.49
C THR A 256 7.16 14.35 -18.44
N GLU A 257 5.97 14.79 -18.84
CA GLU A 257 4.81 14.94 -17.95
C GLU A 257 4.32 13.58 -17.42
N ILE A 258 4.25 12.56 -18.27
CA ILE A 258 3.96 11.17 -17.89
C ILE A 258 4.98 10.66 -16.86
N SER A 259 6.26 10.92 -17.09
CA SER A 259 7.34 10.49 -16.20
C SER A 259 7.26 11.18 -14.84
N GLN A 260 6.89 12.47 -14.79
CA GLN A 260 6.68 13.18 -13.53
C GLN A 260 5.48 12.62 -12.76
N LEU A 261 4.35 12.37 -13.42
CA LEU A 261 3.15 11.87 -12.76
C LEU A 261 3.32 10.42 -12.26
N SER A 262 3.89 9.53 -13.08
CA SER A 262 4.24 8.16 -12.65
C SER A 262 5.31 8.15 -11.56
N GLY A 263 6.31 9.04 -11.66
CA GLY A 263 7.31 9.24 -10.62
C GLY A 263 6.67 9.63 -9.29
N LEU A 264 5.79 10.62 -9.28
CA LEU A 264 5.06 11.06 -8.09
C LEU A 264 4.17 9.93 -7.52
N ALA A 265 3.43 9.21 -8.38
CA ALA A 265 2.61 8.06 -7.96
C ALA A 265 3.44 6.98 -7.26
N SER A 266 4.64 6.69 -7.79
CA SER A 266 5.57 5.74 -7.19
C SER A 266 6.11 6.19 -5.83
N HIS A 267 6.37 7.49 -5.68
CA HIS A 267 6.80 8.04 -4.40
C HIS A 267 5.67 8.03 -3.37
N TRP A 268 4.43 8.31 -3.80
CA TRP A 268 3.26 8.17 -2.96
C TRP A 268 3.05 6.72 -2.49
N ALA A 269 3.23 5.74 -3.37
CA ALA A 269 3.16 4.32 -3.01
C ALA A 269 4.20 3.94 -1.95
N ALA A 270 5.46 4.34 -2.15
CA ALA A 270 6.52 4.12 -1.17
C ALA A 270 6.26 4.85 0.15
N PHE A 271 5.74 6.07 0.11
CA PHE A 271 5.37 6.85 1.29
C PHE A 271 4.29 6.13 2.12
N LYS A 272 3.22 5.63 1.48
CA LYS A 272 2.19 4.84 2.18
C LYS A 272 2.79 3.64 2.91
N LEU A 273 3.66 2.88 2.24
CA LEU A 273 4.32 1.71 2.84
C LEU A 273 5.24 2.11 3.99
N PHE A 274 5.99 3.21 3.86
CA PHE A 274 6.81 3.75 4.92
C PHE A 274 5.98 4.09 6.17
N ILE A 275 4.85 4.78 5.99
CA ILE A 275 3.93 5.12 7.09
C ILE A 275 3.36 3.85 7.73
N MET A 276 2.88 2.90 6.92
CA MET A 276 2.28 1.66 7.41
C MET A 276 3.29 0.75 8.13
N SER A 277 4.55 0.72 7.67
CA SER A 277 5.61 -0.05 8.31
C SER A 277 6.09 0.57 9.61
N ASN A 278 6.13 1.90 9.70
CA ASN A 278 6.73 2.60 10.84
C ASN A 278 5.75 2.93 11.97
N LEU A 279 4.46 3.12 11.67
CA LEU A 279 3.48 3.61 12.64
C LEU A 279 2.50 2.56 13.19
N ASN A 280 2.79 1.26 13.01
CA ASN A 280 1.86 0.14 13.25
C ASN A 280 0.61 0.21 12.38
N THR A 281 0.19 -0.97 11.90
CA THR A 281 -0.87 -1.13 10.90
C THR A 281 -2.26 -1.02 11.51
N ASP A 282 -2.64 0.16 12.00
CA ASP A 282 -4.02 0.42 12.41
C ASP A 282 -4.89 0.73 11.18
N ASP A 283 -6.11 0.19 11.15
CA ASP A 283 -7.10 0.45 10.10
C ASP A 283 -7.45 1.94 9.98
N SER A 284 -7.30 2.70 11.08
CA SER A 284 -7.47 4.15 11.11
C SER A 284 -6.44 4.88 10.23
N MET A 285 -5.19 4.39 10.18
CA MET A 285 -4.13 4.98 9.35
C MET A 285 -4.31 4.63 7.88
N LYS A 286 -4.72 3.39 7.57
CA LYS A 286 -5.12 3.00 6.21
C LYS A 286 -6.24 3.89 5.71
N HIS A 287 -7.27 4.10 6.54
CA HIS A 287 -8.37 4.99 6.19
C HIS A 287 -7.88 6.42 5.97
N LEU A 288 -7.07 6.99 6.88
CA LEU A 288 -6.55 8.34 6.79
C LEU A 288 -5.75 8.59 5.48
N LEU A 289 -4.85 7.67 5.14
CA LEU A 289 -4.07 7.75 3.89
C LEU A 289 -4.97 7.61 2.65
N SER A 290 -6.01 6.79 2.73
CA SER A 290 -6.96 6.62 1.62
C SER A 290 -7.94 7.79 1.46
N SER A 291 -8.25 8.50 2.55
CA SER A 291 -9.15 9.66 2.57
C SER A 291 -8.45 10.98 2.24
N SER A 292 -7.12 10.99 2.19
CA SER A 292 -6.35 12.19 1.83
C SER A 292 -6.72 12.68 0.43
N THR A 293 -6.81 14.00 0.30
CA THR A 293 -7.11 14.68 -0.96
C THR A 293 -6.03 14.39 -2.00
N THR A 294 -4.76 14.35 -1.58
CA THR A 294 -3.63 14.00 -2.44
C THR A 294 -3.78 12.61 -3.04
N ALA A 295 -4.23 11.63 -2.25
CA ALA A 295 -4.50 10.28 -2.74
C ALA A 295 -5.62 10.27 -3.80
N HIS A 296 -6.68 11.03 -3.55
CA HIS A 296 -7.81 11.18 -4.48
C HIS A 296 -7.37 11.84 -5.80
N LEU A 297 -6.69 12.99 -5.72
CA LEU A 297 -6.18 13.73 -6.88
C LEU A 297 -5.22 12.89 -7.71
N LEU A 298 -4.29 12.17 -7.06
CA LEU A 298 -3.39 11.24 -7.75
C LEU A 298 -4.17 10.17 -8.49
N ARG A 299 -5.13 9.50 -7.84
CA ARG A 299 -5.94 8.47 -8.47
C ARG A 299 -6.75 9.03 -9.64
N GLN A 300 -7.30 10.23 -9.50
CA GLN A 300 -8.05 10.90 -10.56
C GLN A 300 -7.16 11.20 -11.76
N HIS A 301 -6.06 11.94 -11.58
CA HIS A 301 -5.15 12.30 -12.66
C HIS A 301 -4.47 11.08 -13.30
N ILE A 302 -4.19 10.02 -12.54
CA ILE A 302 -3.65 8.80 -13.13
C ILE A 302 -4.67 8.15 -14.08
N ASN A 303 -5.95 8.07 -13.68
CA ASN A 303 -6.96 7.45 -14.53
C ASN A 303 -7.37 8.33 -15.71
N ASP A 304 -7.58 9.62 -15.47
CA ASP A 304 -8.15 10.54 -16.46
C ASP A 304 -7.09 11.10 -17.42
N THR A 305 -5.84 11.22 -16.97
CA THR A 305 -4.78 11.90 -17.72
C THR A 305 -3.63 10.96 -18.05
N TYR A 306 -3.04 10.26 -17.06
CA TYR A 306 -1.88 9.40 -17.29
C TYR A 306 -2.20 8.23 -18.21
N ILE A 307 -3.22 7.41 -17.91
CA ILE A 307 -3.49 6.20 -18.71
C ILE A 307 -3.75 6.54 -20.18
N PRO A 308 -4.64 7.48 -20.55
CA PRO A 308 -4.85 7.83 -21.96
C PRO A 308 -3.59 8.36 -22.66
N LEU A 309 -2.84 9.25 -22.00
CA LEU A 309 -1.61 9.81 -22.55
C LEU A 309 -0.52 8.75 -22.72
N GLU A 310 -0.35 7.87 -21.74
CA GLU A 310 0.60 6.77 -21.76
C GLU A 310 0.27 5.76 -22.85
N MET A 311 -1.02 5.43 -23.05
CA MET A 311 -1.44 4.57 -24.16
C MET A 311 -1.22 5.23 -25.53
N ALA A 312 -1.47 6.53 -25.65
CA ALA A 312 -1.24 7.29 -26.88
C ALA A 312 0.25 7.40 -27.20
N TYR A 313 1.07 7.71 -26.19
CA TYR A 313 2.53 7.73 -26.27
C TYR A 313 3.06 6.36 -26.71
N PHE A 314 2.66 5.29 -26.02
CA PHE A 314 3.05 3.92 -26.34
C PHE A 314 2.71 3.56 -27.79
N LYS A 315 1.49 3.87 -28.24
CA LYS A 315 1.06 3.65 -29.62
C LYS A 315 1.91 4.40 -30.64
N SER A 316 2.24 5.67 -30.39
CA SER A 316 3.06 6.49 -31.30
C SER A 316 4.50 5.99 -31.36
N THR A 317 5.14 5.77 -30.21
CA THR A 317 6.53 5.28 -30.15
C THR A 317 6.68 3.92 -30.79
N MET A 318 5.67 3.06 -30.62
CA MET A 318 5.67 1.74 -31.22
C MET A 318 5.51 1.82 -32.74
N LYS A 319 4.66 2.72 -33.25
CA LYS A 319 4.53 2.96 -34.68
C LYS A 319 5.83 3.49 -35.30
N GLU A 320 6.51 4.41 -34.61
CA GLU A 320 7.83 4.90 -35.03
C GLU A 320 8.86 3.76 -35.09
N ALA A 321 8.88 2.86 -34.09
CA ALA A 321 9.73 1.67 -34.10
C ALA A 321 9.39 0.71 -35.27
N LEU A 322 8.11 0.58 -35.63
CA LEU A 322 7.67 -0.20 -36.79
C LEU A 322 8.11 0.44 -38.12
N GLU A 323 8.19 1.76 -38.20
CA GLU A 323 8.63 2.50 -39.38
C GLU A 323 10.15 2.47 -39.55
N ALA A 324 10.91 2.46 -38.45
CA ALA A 324 12.37 2.36 -38.42
C ALA A 324 12.90 0.92 -38.51
N ASN A 325 12.04 -0.04 -38.88
CA ASN A 325 12.35 -1.47 -38.86
C ASN A 325 13.47 -1.86 -39.85
N GLU A 326 14.53 -2.50 -39.33
CA GLU A 326 15.62 -3.05 -40.12
C GLU A 326 15.62 -4.58 -40.04
N ILE A 327 15.66 -5.24 -41.20
CA ILE A 327 15.71 -6.71 -41.29
C ILE A 327 17.16 -7.14 -41.06
N ASP A 328 17.38 -8.00 -40.08
CA ASP A 328 18.67 -8.65 -39.89
C ASP A 328 18.77 -9.84 -40.86
N GLU A 329 19.54 -9.67 -41.93
CA GLU A 329 19.75 -10.70 -42.96
C GLU A 329 20.69 -11.83 -42.49
N ASP A 330 21.44 -11.61 -41.40
CA ASP A 330 22.42 -12.56 -40.85
C ASP A 330 21.85 -13.36 -39.65
N ALA A 331 20.73 -12.92 -39.06
CA ALA A 331 20.07 -13.61 -37.96
C ALA A 331 19.42 -14.95 -38.36
N LEU A 332 19.62 -15.98 -37.51
CA LEU A 332 18.94 -17.28 -37.59
C LEU A 332 18.25 -17.56 -36.25
N PRO A 333 16.91 -17.52 -36.17
CA PRO A 333 15.94 -17.26 -37.25
C PRO A 333 15.98 -15.81 -37.78
N TYR A 334 15.55 -15.59 -39.03
CA TYR A 334 15.45 -14.25 -39.60
C TYR A 334 14.45 -13.41 -38.79
N THR A 335 14.94 -12.38 -38.11
CA THR A 335 14.16 -11.46 -37.29
C THR A 335 14.40 -10.02 -37.75
N SER A 336 13.78 -9.07 -37.06
CA SER A 336 14.06 -7.67 -37.28
C SER A 336 14.19 -6.90 -35.95
N SER A 337 14.84 -5.73 -36.01
CA SER A 337 15.11 -4.87 -34.84
C SER A 337 13.85 -4.47 -34.07
N ILE A 338 12.69 -4.53 -34.76
CA ILE A 338 11.36 -4.20 -34.25
C ILE A 338 11.01 -4.84 -32.91
N LEU A 339 11.49 -6.07 -32.67
CA LEU A 339 11.19 -6.81 -31.46
C LEU A 339 11.90 -6.17 -30.27
N GLU A 340 13.20 -5.89 -30.41
CA GLU A 340 13.99 -5.30 -29.32
C GLU A 340 13.47 -3.91 -28.95
N ASP A 341 13.21 -3.07 -29.95
CA ASP A 341 12.71 -1.71 -29.75
C ASP A 341 11.31 -1.70 -29.11
N THR A 342 10.38 -2.50 -29.64
CA THR A 342 9.00 -2.57 -29.12
C THR A 342 8.98 -3.10 -27.69
N PHE A 343 9.74 -4.17 -27.41
CA PHE A 343 9.73 -4.80 -26.10
C PHE A 343 10.51 -4.00 -25.05
N TYR A 344 11.51 -3.20 -25.45
CA TYR A 344 12.15 -2.23 -24.56
C TYR A 344 11.16 -1.15 -24.10
N ILE A 345 10.40 -0.57 -25.04
CA ILE A 345 9.37 0.43 -24.72
C ILE A 345 8.26 -0.18 -23.85
N TYR A 346 7.79 -1.38 -24.21
CA TYR A 346 6.77 -2.11 -23.45
C TYR A 346 7.20 -2.42 -22.02
N LYS A 347 8.45 -2.88 -21.82
CA LYS A 347 8.99 -3.12 -20.48
C LYS A 347 9.01 -1.84 -19.65
N GLY A 348 9.47 -0.73 -20.23
CA GLY A 348 9.47 0.58 -19.55
C GLY A 348 8.07 1.05 -19.15
N LEU A 349 7.06 0.82 -20.00
CA LEU A 349 5.65 1.07 -19.70
C LEU A 349 5.17 0.24 -18.51
N LEU A 350 5.45 -1.06 -18.49
CA LEU A 350 5.07 -1.95 -17.40
C LEU A 350 5.75 -1.58 -16.09
N ASP A 351 7.05 -1.27 -16.11
CA ASP A 351 7.81 -0.85 -14.93
C ASP A 351 7.21 0.44 -14.34
N ARG A 352 6.81 1.42 -15.17
CA ARG A 352 6.13 2.64 -14.72
C ARG A 352 4.75 2.34 -14.13
N LEU A 353 3.93 1.51 -14.79
CA LEU A 353 2.58 1.16 -14.34
C LEU A 353 2.58 0.39 -13.01
N VAL A 354 3.48 -0.58 -12.86
CA VAL A 354 3.69 -1.29 -11.59
C VAL A 354 4.24 -0.34 -10.53
N GLY A 355 5.11 0.59 -10.92
CA GLY A 355 5.64 1.63 -10.06
C GLY A 355 4.58 2.52 -9.43
N CYS A 356 3.41 2.72 -10.07
CA CYS A 356 2.31 3.54 -9.53
C CYS A 356 1.70 2.99 -8.23
N GLY A 357 1.87 1.70 -7.91
CA GLY A 357 1.46 1.13 -6.61
C GLY A 357 -0.05 1.12 -6.33
N ASP A 358 -0.88 1.09 -7.38
CA ASP A 358 -2.35 0.92 -7.28
C ASP A 358 -2.82 -0.17 -8.27
N VAL A 359 -3.53 -1.18 -7.74
CA VAL A 359 -4.06 -2.31 -8.53
C VAL A 359 -5.11 -1.85 -9.54
N SER A 360 -5.86 -0.80 -9.20
CA SER A 360 -6.93 -0.24 -10.03
C SER A 360 -6.38 0.37 -11.31
N VAL A 361 -5.24 1.07 -11.19
CA VAL A 361 -4.54 1.69 -12.32
C VAL A 361 -4.06 0.63 -13.29
N LEU A 362 -3.43 -0.44 -12.78
CA LEU A 362 -2.99 -1.56 -13.59
C LEU A 362 -4.16 -2.22 -14.32
N LYS A 363 -5.26 -2.49 -13.60
CA LYS A 363 -6.48 -3.07 -14.17
C LYS A 363 -7.04 -2.22 -15.33
N ASN A 364 -7.06 -0.89 -15.17
CA ASN A 364 -7.57 0.02 -16.19
C ASN A 364 -6.63 0.13 -17.41
N ALA A 365 -5.32 -0.04 -17.22
CA ALA A 365 -4.33 0.06 -18.28
C ALA A 365 -4.20 -1.24 -19.12
N VAL A 366 -4.36 -2.42 -18.51
CA VAL A 366 -4.14 -3.74 -19.17
C VAL A 366 -4.92 -3.88 -20.48
N ASP A 367 -6.22 -3.57 -20.48
CA ASP A 367 -7.04 -3.67 -21.69
C ASP A 367 -6.58 -2.68 -22.78
N GLY A 368 -6.07 -1.51 -22.37
CA GLY A 368 -5.46 -0.53 -23.28
C GLY A 368 -4.21 -1.08 -23.96
N ILE A 369 -3.31 -1.69 -23.19
CA ILE A 369 -2.07 -2.29 -23.70
C ILE A 369 -2.37 -3.39 -24.70
N ILE A 370 -3.27 -4.33 -24.35
CA ILE A 370 -3.66 -5.44 -25.24
C ILE A 370 -4.18 -4.89 -26.58
N ARG A 371 -5.05 -3.87 -26.53
CA ARG A 371 -5.57 -3.21 -27.73
C ARG A 371 -4.49 -2.53 -28.57
N VAL A 372 -3.53 -1.84 -27.95
CA VAL A 372 -2.44 -1.18 -28.69
C VAL A 372 -1.54 -2.20 -29.38
N PHE A 373 -1.21 -3.32 -28.72
CA PHE A 373 -0.46 -4.42 -29.33
C PHE A 373 -1.20 -5.02 -30.52
N GLN A 374 -2.51 -5.27 -30.37
CA GLN A 374 -3.34 -5.81 -31.44
C GLN A 374 -3.35 -4.88 -32.67
N GLN A 375 -3.65 -3.59 -32.47
CA GLN A 375 -3.79 -2.63 -33.57
C GLN A 375 -2.46 -2.22 -34.20
N SER A 376 -1.41 -2.12 -33.40
CA SER A 376 -0.16 -1.50 -33.84
C SER A 376 0.87 -2.54 -34.26
N PHE A 377 0.97 -3.68 -33.54
CA PHE A 377 1.89 -4.77 -33.90
C PHE A 377 1.21 -5.80 -34.80
N ILE A 378 0.18 -6.46 -34.28
CA ILE A 378 -0.34 -7.72 -34.85
C ILE A 378 -0.97 -7.44 -36.22
N GLU A 379 -1.86 -6.45 -36.29
CA GLU A 379 -2.50 -6.05 -37.55
C GLU A 379 -1.49 -5.55 -38.59
N LYS A 380 -0.43 -4.84 -38.16
CA LYS A 380 0.62 -4.36 -39.06
C LYS A 380 1.42 -5.52 -39.64
N MET A 381 1.83 -6.47 -38.81
CA MET A 381 2.54 -7.68 -39.23
C MET A 381 1.67 -8.57 -40.14
N GLN A 382 0.38 -8.70 -39.85
CA GLN A 382 -0.58 -9.38 -40.72
C GLN A 382 -0.73 -8.67 -42.07
N MET A 383 -0.85 -7.33 -42.08
CA MET A 383 -0.97 -6.55 -43.30
C MET A 383 0.29 -6.69 -44.17
N ASP A 384 1.48 -6.64 -43.56
CA ASP A 384 2.74 -6.80 -44.26
C ASP A 384 2.91 -8.25 -44.79
N PHE A 385 2.47 -9.26 -44.04
CA PHE A 385 2.38 -10.65 -44.53
C PHE A 385 1.43 -10.75 -45.75
N ASP A 386 0.21 -10.22 -45.64
CA ASP A 386 -0.81 -10.25 -46.69
C ASP A 386 -0.35 -9.56 -47.98
N ASN A 387 0.34 -8.43 -47.84
CA ASN A 387 0.89 -7.66 -48.96
C ASN A 387 1.99 -8.43 -49.70
N ASN A 388 2.74 -9.29 -49.01
CA ASN A 388 3.80 -10.09 -49.61
C ASN A 388 3.28 -11.42 -50.19
N ILE A 389 2.19 -11.97 -49.65
CA ILE A 389 1.67 -13.28 -50.08
C ILE A 389 0.63 -13.21 -51.20
N LYS A 390 -0.18 -12.14 -51.26
CA LYS A 390 -1.21 -12.01 -52.31
C LYS A 390 -0.54 -11.72 -53.66
N PRO A 391 -0.92 -12.42 -54.74
CA PRO A 391 -0.44 -12.09 -56.07
C PRO A 391 -0.91 -10.68 -56.44
N ARG A 392 0.02 -9.84 -56.93
CA ARG A 392 -0.29 -8.46 -57.34
C ARG A 392 -1.43 -8.48 -58.34
N THR A 393 -2.49 -7.70 -58.08
CA THR A 393 -3.65 -7.60 -58.97
C THR A 393 -3.24 -7.11 -60.36
N SER A 394 -3.98 -7.54 -61.38
CA SER A 394 -3.67 -7.35 -62.80
C SER A 394 -3.43 -5.88 -63.21
N LYS A 395 -3.91 -4.90 -62.43
CA LYS A 395 -3.65 -3.46 -62.65
C LYS A 395 -2.21 -3.04 -62.29
N MET A 396 -1.55 -3.70 -61.34
CA MET A 396 -0.16 -3.41 -60.95
C MET A 396 0.88 -4.12 -61.83
N ILE A 397 0.53 -5.27 -62.43
CA ILE A 397 1.41 -5.99 -63.36
C ILE A 397 1.59 -5.19 -64.66
N ALA A 398 0.53 -4.50 -65.12
CA ALA A 398 0.56 -3.71 -66.35
C ALA A 398 1.47 -2.46 -66.28
N GLN A 399 1.80 -1.97 -65.09
CA GLN A 399 2.57 -0.73 -64.91
C GLN A 399 4.09 -0.98 -64.72
N GLN A 400 4.51 -2.19 -64.34
CA GLN A 400 5.92 -2.54 -64.09
C GLN A 400 6.54 -3.49 -65.14
N SER A 401 5.79 -3.96 -66.14
CA SER A 401 6.28 -4.81 -67.23
C SER A 401 7.28 -4.12 -68.20
N LYS A 402 7.84 -2.96 -67.82
CA LYS A 402 8.91 -2.28 -68.56
C LYS A 402 10.31 -2.42 -67.97
N VAL A 403 10.49 -3.07 -66.82
CA VAL A 403 11.84 -3.31 -66.26
C VAL A 403 12.00 -4.79 -65.93
N GLY A 404 12.74 -5.49 -66.77
CA GLY A 404 13.02 -6.92 -66.62
C GLY A 404 13.90 -7.23 -65.40
N GLY A 405 13.81 -8.48 -64.93
CA GLY A 405 14.84 -9.07 -64.08
C GLY A 405 14.36 -9.90 -62.88
N SER A 406 14.35 -11.22 -63.08
CA SER A 406 14.97 -12.22 -62.20
C SER A 406 14.30 -12.66 -60.88
N THR A 407 14.51 -13.96 -60.62
CA THR A 407 14.27 -14.77 -59.41
C THR A 407 14.72 -14.14 -58.07
N ALA A 408 15.55 -13.09 -58.08
CA ALA A 408 15.95 -12.33 -56.89
C ALA A 408 14.76 -11.67 -56.17
N GLY A 409 13.74 -11.24 -56.91
CA GLY A 409 12.51 -10.69 -56.33
C GLY A 409 11.63 -11.71 -55.60
N SER A 410 11.82 -13.01 -55.84
CA SER A 410 11.10 -14.09 -55.16
C SER A 410 11.77 -14.44 -53.82
N ARG A 411 13.11 -14.50 -53.79
CA ARG A 411 13.88 -14.78 -52.57
C ARG A 411 13.73 -13.67 -51.52
N SER A 412 13.74 -12.40 -51.93
CA SER A 412 13.50 -11.25 -51.04
C SER A 412 12.08 -11.26 -50.44
N LYS A 413 11.06 -11.73 -51.19
CA LYS A 413 9.70 -11.88 -50.67
C LYS A 413 9.58 -13.02 -49.67
N ALA A 414 10.19 -14.17 -49.96
CA ALA A 414 10.22 -15.30 -49.03
C ALA A 414 10.90 -14.93 -47.71
N LEU A 415 12.00 -14.17 -47.76
CA LEU A 415 12.67 -13.62 -46.58
C LEU A 415 11.72 -12.73 -45.76
N LYS A 416 11.04 -11.77 -46.39
CA LYS A 416 10.09 -10.87 -45.72
C LYS A 416 8.92 -11.62 -45.07
N ILE A 417 8.41 -12.66 -45.72
CA ILE A 417 7.36 -13.53 -45.17
C ILE A 417 7.89 -14.29 -43.94
N ALA A 418 9.10 -14.87 -44.04
CA ALA A 418 9.73 -15.58 -42.94
C ALA A 418 9.97 -14.67 -41.73
N VAL A 419 10.48 -13.46 -41.94
CA VAL A 419 10.69 -12.46 -40.87
C VAL A 419 9.36 -12.12 -40.18
N CYS A 420 8.26 -11.94 -40.93
CA CYS A 420 6.96 -11.65 -40.33
C CYS A 420 6.48 -12.79 -39.41
N LEU A 421 6.62 -14.04 -39.85
CA LEU A 421 6.20 -15.21 -39.09
C LEU A 421 7.09 -15.43 -37.86
N ASN A 422 8.41 -15.31 -38.01
CA ASN A 422 9.36 -15.46 -36.91
C ASN A 422 9.16 -14.36 -35.87
N ASN A 423 8.95 -13.11 -36.29
CA ASN A 423 8.69 -12.01 -35.38
C ASN A 423 7.37 -12.20 -34.62
N LEU A 424 6.32 -12.73 -35.26
CA LEU A 424 5.10 -13.11 -34.55
C LEU A 424 5.39 -14.22 -33.53
N ASP A 425 6.10 -15.28 -33.87
CA ASP A 425 6.38 -16.35 -32.92
C ASP A 425 7.22 -15.88 -31.71
N ILE A 426 8.33 -15.19 -31.97
CA ILE A 426 9.27 -14.70 -30.94
C ILE A 426 8.63 -13.61 -30.06
N CYS A 427 7.71 -12.81 -30.60
CA CYS A 427 6.92 -11.86 -29.81
C CYS A 427 6.18 -12.55 -28.65
N SER A 428 5.66 -13.76 -28.87
CA SER A 428 4.98 -14.53 -27.83
C SER A 428 5.94 -14.92 -26.70
N GLU A 429 7.14 -15.36 -27.04
CA GLU A 429 8.19 -15.74 -26.10
C GLU A 429 8.70 -14.53 -25.29
N TYR A 430 8.94 -13.40 -25.96
CA TYR A 430 9.42 -12.16 -25.32
C TYR A 430 8.41 -11.63 -24.30
N ASN A 431 7.12 -11.61 -24.65
CA ASN A 431 6.07 -11.20 -23.72
C ASN A 431 6.02 -12.13 -22.50
N MET A 432 6.02 -13.45 -22.69
CA MET A 432 6.02 -14.41 -21.58
C MET A 432 7.24 -14.28 -20.67
N ARG A 433 8.42 -14.01 -21.25
CA ARG A 433 9.65 -13.77 -20.50
C ARG A 433 9.53 -12.54 -19.62
N ILE A 434 9.07 -11.40 -20.16
CA ILE A 434 8.86 -10.17 -19.38
C ILE A 434 7.84 -10.38 -18.26
N LEU A 435 6.73 -11.08 -18.54
CA LEU A 435 5.73 -11.40 -17.53
C LEU A 435 6.24 -12.34 -16.44
N SER A 436 7.24 -13.17 -16.72
CA SER A 436 7.92 -14.00 -15.71
C SER A 436 8.95 -13.22 -14.88
N ASP A 437 9.54 -12.17 -15.45
CA ASP A 437 10.60 -11.37 -14.82
C ASP A 437 10.04 -10.24 -13.94
N LEU A 438 8.94 -9.61 -14.34
CA LEU A 438 8.32 -8.48 -13.65
C LEU A 438 7.85 -8.79 -12.20
N PRO A 439 7.18 -9.94 -11.92
CA PRO A 439 6.63 -10.24 -10.60
C PRO A 439 7.65 -10.83 -9.61
N LYS A 440 8.95 -10.81 -9.92
CA LYS A 440 9.99 -11.25 -8.98
C LYS A 440 9.92 -10.43 -7.70
N ASP A 441 9.81 -11.11 -6.56
CA ASP A 441 9.23 -10.59 -5.31
C ASP A 441 9.88 -9.29 -4.80
N SER A 442 11.17 -9.06 -5.03
CA SER A 442 11.89 -7.86 -4.59
C SER A 442 11.34 -6.54 -5.16
N ASN A 443 10.73 -6.55 -6.34
CA ASN A 443 10.23 -5.33 -6.97
C ASN A 443 8.82 -4.95 -6.51
N LEU A 444 7.97 -5.95 -6.25
CA LEU A 444 6.57 -5.71 -5.88
C LEU A 444 6.42 -5.24 -4.42
N HIS A 445 7.23 -5.79 -3.50
CA HIS A 445 7.22 -5.38 -2.09
C HIS A 445 7.59 -3.91 -1.86
N ARG A 446 8.22 -3.26 -2.85
CA ARG A 446 8.57 -1.83 -2.78
C ARG A 446 7.37 -0.89 -2.99
N PHE A 447 6.33 -1.37 -3.67
CA PHE A 447 5.20 -0.53 -4.10
C PHE A 447 3.85 -1.02 -3.60
N TYR A 448 3.75 -2.29 -3.20
CA TYR A 448 2.50 -2.93 -2.78
C TYR A 448 2.62 -3.58 -1.40
N ASP A 449 1.55 -3.46 -0.63
CA ASP A 449 1.33 -4.24 0.58
C ASP A 449 1.24 -5.74 0.25
N PRO A 450 1.63 -6.64 1.17
CA PRO A 450 1.55 -8.09 0.95
C PRO A 450 0.17 -8.58 0.48
N GLU A 451 -0.91 -7.97 0.96
CA GLU A 451 -2.30 -8.29 0.57
C GLU A 451 -2.58 -7.96 -0.90
N ASN A 452 -1.92 -6.93 -1.45
CA ASN A 452 -2.15 -6.43 -2.81
C ASN A 452 -1.23 -7.07 -3.84
N ILE A 453 -0.25 -7.90 -3.44
CA ILE A 453 0.69 -8.53 -4.38
C ILE A 453 0.02 -9.59 -5.26
N ALA A 454 -0.83 -10.44 -4.67
CA ALA A 454 -1.57 -11.46 -5.42
C ALA A 454 -2.44 -10.85 -6.54
N PRO A 455 -3.31 -9.85 -6.29
CA PRO A 455 -4.13 -9.27 -7.35
C PRO A 455 -3.31 -8.53 -8.42
N VAL A 456 -2.13 -7.99 -8.09
CA VAL A 456 -1.21 -7.42 -9.10
C VAL A 456 -0.68 -8.52 -10.02
N LYS A 457 -0.22 -9.65 -9.46
CA LYS A 457 0.23 -10.80 -10.26
C LYS A 457 -0.88 -11.30 -11.19
N ASP A 458 -2.11 -11.38 -10.70
CA ASP A 458 -3.27 -11.78 -11.51
C ASP A 458 -3.54 -10.81 -12.67
N GLN A 459 -3.46 -9.49 -12.44
CA GLN A 459 -3.63 -8.51 -13.53
C GLN A 459 -2.49 -8.57 -14.55
N LEU A 460 -1.25 -8.79 -14.13
CA LEU A 460 -0.13 -8.96 -15.06
C LEU A 460 -0.28 -10.22 -15.91
N LEU A 461 -0.79 -11.32 -15.34
CA LEU A 461 -1.04 -12.55 -16.09
C LEU A 461 -2.07 -12.38 -17.22
N ARG A 462 -2.98 -11.41 -17.13
CA ARG A 462 -3.90 -11.10 -18.24
C ARG A 462 -3.19 -10.62 -19.50
N LEU A 463 -1.99 -10.03 -19.39
CA LEU A 463 -1.20 -9.64 -20.56
C LEU A 463 -0.72 -10.85 -21.38
N LYS A 464 -0.90 -12.08 -20.88
CA LYS A 464 -0.77 -13.31 -21.69
C LYS A 464 -1.74 -13.32 -22.88
N GLU A 465 -2.88 -12.63 -22.80
CA GLU A 465 -3.82 -12.48 -23.92
C GLU A 465 -3.13 -11.94 -25.18
N ILE A 466 -2.09 -11.10 -25.04
CA ILE A 466 -1.27 -10.64 -26.18
C ILE A 466 -0.62 -11.85 -26.87
N SER A 467 0.04 -12.73 -26.11
CA SER A 467 0.67 -13.93 -26.63
C SER A 467 -0.33 -14.87 -27.30
N ASP A 468 -1.55 -15.00 -26.76
CA ASP A 468 -2.61 -15.83 -27.32
C ASP A 468 -3.15 -15.24 -28.65
N HIS A 469 -3.31 -13.91 -28.73
CA HIS A 469 -3.68 -13.22 -29.97
C HIS A 469 -2.60 -13.34 -31.04
N VAL A 470 -1.33 -13.20 -30.67
CA VAL A 470 -0.19 -13.40 -31.57
C VAL A 470 -0.16 -14.82 -32.12
N GLN A 471 -0.35 -15.85 -31.29
CA GLN A 471 -0.36 -17.25 -31.73
C GLN A 471 -1.56 -17.58 -32.64
N THR A 472 -2.71 -16.98 -32.36
CA THR A 472 -3.89 -17.08 -33.24
C THR A 472 -3.62 -16.45 -34.61
N SER A 473 -2.98 -15.27 -34.62
CA SER A 473 -2.55 -14.58 -35.84
C SER A 473 -1.54 -15.40 -36.63
N LEU A 474 -0.52 -15.94 -35.97
CA LEU A 474 0.50 -16.80 -36.57
C LEU A 474 -0.13 -18.03 -37.23
N THR A 475 -1.04 -18.71 -36.54
CA THR A 475 -1.77 -19.87 -37.08
C THR A 475 -2.57 -19.50 -38.34
N SER A 476 -3.21 -18.32 -38.35
CA SER A 476 -3.94 -17.82 -39.51
C SER A 476 -3.01 -17.50 -40.69
N CYS A 477 -1.86 -16.87 -40.43
CA CYS A 477 -0.84 -16.59 -41.45
C CYS A 477 -0.25 -17.89 -42.01
N LEU A 478 0.08 -18.87 -41.17
CA LEU A 478 0.58 -20.19 -41.59
C LEU A 478 -0.45 -20.95 -42.45
N ASN A 479 -1.72 -20.93 -42.06
CA ASN A 479 -2.80 -21.52 -42.86
C ASN A 479 -2.92 -20.83 -44.23
N THR A 480 -2.77 -19.51 -44.28
CA THR A 480 -2.79 -18.74 -45.52
C THR A 480 -1.57 -19.05 -46.38
N LEU A 481 -0.39 -19.19 -45.79
CA LEU A 481 0.84 -19.62 -46.45
C LEU A 481 0.70 -21.01 -47.06
N PHE A 482 0.20 -21.96 -46.27
CA PHE A 482 -0.07 -23.31 -46.75
C PHE A 482 -1.12 -23.32 -47.86
N ALA A 483 -2.19 -22.54 -47.71
CA ALA A 483 -3.26 -22.47 -48.70
C ALA A 483 -2.78 -21.91 -50.05
N THR A 484 -2.00 -20.84 -50.02
CA THR A 484 -1.52 -20.13 -51.21
C THR A 484 -0.34 -20.84 -51.88
N THR A 485 0.58 -21.42 -51.11
CA THR A 485 1.82 -22.00 -51.63
C THR A 485 1.66 -23.48 -52.00
N PHE A 486 0.85 -24.22 -51.25
CA PHE A 486 0.69 -25.67 -51.46
C PHE A 486 -0.72 -26.05 -51.88
N LYS A 487 -1.75 -25.71 -51.09
CA LYS A 487 -3.11 -26.24 -51.29
C LYS A 487 -3.73 -25.82 -52.63
N ASN A 488 -3.70 -24.53 -52.97
CA ASN A 488 -4.33 -24.03 -54.19
C ASN A 488 -3.56 -24.49 -55.45
N PRO A 489 -2.21 -24.37 -55.51
CA PRO A 489 -1.45 -24.89 -56.65
C PRO A 489 -1.63 -26.40 -56.85
N ILE A 490 -1.56 -27.20 -55.78
CA ILE A 490 -1.81 -28.65 -55.89
C ILE A 490 -3.23 -28.92 -56.39
N LYS A 491 -4.24 -28.21 -55.87
CA LYS A 491 -5.62 -28.36 -56.33
C LYS A 491 -5.79 -28.00 -57.80
N ASP A 492 -5.13 -26.94 -58.26
CA ASP A 492 -5.17 -26.51 -59.66
C ASP A 492 -4.45 -27.53 -60.56
N CYS A 493 -3.25 -27.98 -60.21
CA CYS A 493 -2.53 -29.05 -60.93
C CYS A 493 -3.34 -30.36 -60.97
N LEU A 494 -3.97 -30.75 -59.86
CA LEU A 494 -4.84 -31.93 -59.80
C LEU A 494 -6.05 -31.76 -60.71
N LYS A 495 -6.68 -30.58 -60.71
CA LYS A 495 -7.84 -30.30 -61.57
C LYS A 495 -7.45 -30.34 -63.05
N THR A 496 -6.37 -29.68 -63.45
CA THR A 496 -5.87 -29.72 -64.84
C THR A 496 -5.54 -31.14 -65.26
N SER A 497 -4.86 -31.90 -64.41
CA SER A 497 -4.50 -33.30 -64.68
C SER A 497 -5.74 -34.19 -64.80
N MET A 498 -6.75 -34.00 -63.94
CA MET A 498 -8.02 -34.72 -64.00
C MET A 498 -8.84 -34.38 -65.25
N ASP A 499 -8.96 -33.10 -65.60
CA ASP A 499 -9.73 -32.63 -66.76
C ASP A 499 -9.16 -33.20 -68.08
N VAL A 500 -7.84 -33.33 -68.19
CA VAL A 500 -7.17 -33.91 -69.37
C VAL A 500 -7.37 -35.43 -69.46
N THR A 501 -7.43 -36.13 -68.33
CA THR A 501 -7.56 -37.61 -68.30
C THR A 501 -8.97 -38.13 -68.60
N ASN A 502 -9.99 -37.28 -68.51
CA ASN A 502 -11.39 -37.64 -68.82
C ASN A 502 -11.67 -37.92 -70.31
N TYR A 503 -10.70 -37.74 -71.20
CA TYR A 503 -10.86 -37.94 -72.64
C TYR A 503 -10.55 -39.37 -73.13
N ASP A 504 -9.91 -40.20 -72.32
CA ASP A 504 -9.47 -41.55 -72.75
C ASP A 504 -10.40 -42.65 -72.19
N LYS A 505 -10.62 -43.76 -72.92
CA LYS A 505 -11.60 -44.81 -72.50
C LYS A 505 -10.99 -45.95 -71.67
N ASN A 506 -9.67 -45.97 -71.50
CA ASN A 506 -8.94 -47.08 -70.91
C ASN A 506 -8.26 -46.67 -69.58
N ALA A 507 -8.63 -47.31 -68.47
CA ALA A 507 -8.25 -46.88 -67.11
C ALA A 507 -6.73 -46.85 -66.86
N ASP A 508 -5.97 -47.81 -67.44
CA ASP A 508 -4.51 -47.86 -67.30
C ASP A 508 -3.80 -46.74 -68.07
N ALA A 509 -4.37 -46.28 -69.18
CA ALA A 509 -3.84 -45.17 -69.97
C ALA A 509 -4.11 -43.83 -69.27
N GLN A 510 -5.32 -43.66 -68.71
CA GLN A 510 -5.69 -42.51 -67.89
C GLN A 510 -4.75 -42.31 -66.70
N SER A 511 -4.42 -43.40 -65.98
CA SER A 511 -3.53 -43.35 -64.81
C SER A 511 -2.11 -42.89 -65.17
N LYS A 512 -1.54 -43.38 -66.28
CA LYS A 512 -0.20 -42.96 -66.74
C LYS A 512 -0.18 -41.50 -67.23
N VAL A 513 -1.21 -41.07 -67.96
CA VAL A 513 -1.32 -39.68 -68.44
C VAL A 513 -1.52 -38.71 -67.27
N PHE A 514 -2.28 -39.11 -66.24
CA PHE A 514 -2.45 -38.35 -65.02
C PHE A 514 -1.12 -38.10 -64.31
N VAL A 515 -0.35 -39.16 -64.03
CA VAL A 515 0.92 -39.06 -63.30
C VAL A 515 1.93 -38.20 -64.06
N THR A 516 2.06 -38.41 -65.36
CA THR A 516 3.02 -37.65 -66.19
C THR A 516 2.65 -36.17 -66.31
N MET A 517 1.37 -35.83 -66.41
CA MET A 517 0.93 -34.44 -66.43
C MET A 517 1.05 -33.76 -65.07
N PHE A 518 0.71 -34.46 -63.99
CA PHE A 518 0.87 -33.95 -62.63
C PHE A 518 2.35 -33.68 -62.31
N GLU A 519 3.25 -34.63 -62.62
CA GLU A 519 4.69 -34.44 -62.44
C GLU A 519 5.21 -33.25 -63.26
N ARG A 520 4.71 -33.06 -64.50
CA ARG A 520 5.09 -31.94 -65.36
C ARG A 520 4.60 -30.59 -64.83
N GLU A 521 3.35 -30.50 -64.38
CA GLU A 521 2.81 -29.22 -63.87
C GLU A 521 3.31 -28.87 -62.47
N TRP A 522 3.67 -29.86 -61.66
CA TRP A 522 4.24 -29.63 -60.33
C TRP A 522 5.72 -29.24 -60.35
N SER A 523 6.48 -29.69 -61.36
CA SER A 523 7.90 -29.38 -61.51
C SER A 523 8.19 -28.09 -62.28
N ALA A 524 7.16 -27.46 -62.86
CA ALA A 524 7.22 -26.16 -63.53
C ALA A 524 6.94 -25.02 -62.56
#